data_AF-A0A9P7K0T4-F1
#
_entry.id   AF-A0A9P7K0T4-F1
#
_cell.length_a   1.000
_cell.length_b   1.000
_cell.length_c   1.000
_cell.angle_alpha   90.00
_cell.angle_beta   90.00
_cell.angle_gamma   90.00
#
_symmetry.space_group_name_H-M   'P 1'
#
loop_
_entity.id
_entity.type
_entity.pdbx_description
1 polymer ?
#
loop_
_entity_poly.entity_id
_entity_poly.type
_entity_poly.pdbx_seq_one_letter_code
_entity_poly.pdbx_strand_id
1 'polypeptide(L)'
;MPAWTIISPENPVNDPERHPMWMNVYRVMKAVYHVLDTSNEPSSTIDEVKHIATLEYALSQEKEGPPEISSLVIHLRLSSQTDARFDVALHDSDMQIKDKVQNTCISLPGELAPVLMDISWFVREFVIRRSATIEWTPDWDCSFGRRMIWDQMQKEKYHQRVSQQETAGGTDTSRIGCSSCPIGRCKNCRVLSCRSANCCESSEPPIVWCARHENNVLCLPCLEEQGSKRELEKCPACKSWCCSKDIRKCIGHPINIPSVSRASCLNYLQHMMTIFSQPAKVHPPKYRSCGQCKLLGWRRCPGRLCWSKRNAICPECTSGGITCACQKVWACDVCAEHDSSIFIRCPRCDRPFCTSCTYIDRCRRCSRATLCYDCAEETSDVDECAKEASDVCDCAKETLYVDDSTEDEYDGVVEKFATLSGTCGSCGEKVCSRCAPKASEWFSCAGCQKNRYSRTGRAHARNVPTNLAYTITDAQASSGVVNV
;
A
#
# COMPACT_ATOMS: atom_id res chain seq x y z
N MET A 1 -28.44 36.84 3.96
CA MET A 1 -27.28 36.50 4.82
C MET A 1 -26.37 35.56 4.05
N PRO A 2 -25.03 35.72 4.10
CA PRO A 2 -24.13 34.77 3.48
C PRO A 2 -24.32 33.37 4.08
N ALA A 3 -24.40 32.35 3.21
CA ALA A 3 -24.56 30.96 3.62
C ALA A 3 -23.54 30.07 2.90
N TRP A 4 -22.96 29.12 3.63
CA TRP A 4 -22.01 28.15 3.12
C TRP A 4 -22.49 26.73 3.36
N THR A 5 -22.70 25.95 2.30
CA THR A 5 -22.91 24.51 2.43
C THR A 5 -21.58 23.84 2.77
N ILE A 6 -21.42 23.41 4.01
CA ILE A 6 -20.18 22.81 4.51
C ILE A 6 -20.19 21.30 4.24
N ILE A 7 -21.32 20.64 4.51
CA ILE A 7 -21.52 19.21 4.26
C ILE A 7 -22.60 19.10 3.19
N SER A 8 -22.26 18.48 2.06
CA SER A 8 -23.18 18.27 0.93
C SER A 8 -23.06 16.83 0.42
N PRO A 9 -24.18 16.19 0.01
CA PRO A 9 -24.17 14.90 -0.65
C PRO A 9 -23.41 14.88 -1.99
N GLU A 10 -23.30 16.04 -2.64
CA GLU A 10 -22.75 16.14 -4.00
C GLU A 10 -21.21 16.19 -4.04
N ASN A 11 -20.55 16.39 -2.90
CA ASN A 11 -19.09 16.43 -2.82
C ASN A 11 -18.53 15.05 -2.44
N PRO A 12 -17.90 14.31 -3.38
CA PRO A 12 -17.43 12.97 -3.10
C PRO A 12 -16.31 12.99 -2.06
N VAL A 13 -16.18 11.87 -1.36
CA VAL A 13 -15.26 11.67 -0.24
C VAL A 13 -13.81 12.04 -0.56
N ASN A 14 -13.41 11.93 -1.82
CA ASN A 14 -12.04 12.17 -2.28
C ASN A 14 -11.81 13.61 -2.76
N ASP A 15 -12.75 14.53 -2.55
CA ASP A 15 -12.56 15.92 -2.91
C ASP A 15 -11.38 16.52 -2.10
N PRO A 16 -10.24 16.87 -2.73
CA PRO A 16 -9.11 17.50 -2.06
C PRO A 16 -9.44 18.92 -1.56
N GLU A 17 -10.64 19.45 -1.87
CA GLU A 17 -11.09 20.80 -1.58
C GLU A 17 -12.16 20.90 -0.49
N ARG A 18 -12.31 19.86 0.35
CA ARG A 18 -13.22 19.94 1.51
C ARG A 18 -13.01 21.22 2.32
N HIS A 19 -14.13 21.79 2.75
CA HIS A 19 -14.13 22.96 3.63
C HIS A 19 -13.32 22.67 4.91
N PRO A 20 -12.44 23.59 5.38
CA PRO A 20 -11.60 23.33 6.56
C PRO A 20 -12.39 22.99 7.84
N MET A 21 -13.54 23.64 8.03
CA MET A 21 -14.46 23.36 9.15
C MET A 21 -15.29 22.07 9.02
N TRP A 22 -15.14 21.31 7.93
CA TRP A 22 -15.99 20.16 7.63
C TRP A 22 -16.07 19.15 8.79
N MET A 23 -14.92 18.81 9.40
CA MET A 23 -14.89 17.92 10.57
C MET A 23 -15.61 18.49 11.79
N ASN A 24 -15.46 19.79 12.07
CA ASN A 24 -16.08 20.41 13.25
C ASN A 24 -17.60 20.45 13.09
N VAL A 25 -18.09 20.83 11.90
CA VAL A 25 -19.52 20.82 11.61
C VAL A 25 -20.08 19.39 11.64
N TYR A 26 -19.32 18.39 11.17
CA TYR A 26 -19.74 16.99 11.24
C TYR A 26 -19.91 16.50 12.68
N ARG A 27 -19.00 16.89 13.59
CA ARG A 27 -19.10 16.55 15.02
C ARG A 27 -20.32 17.17 15.68
N VAL A 28 -20.57 18.45 15.41
CA VAL A 28 -21.78 19.14 15.87
C VAL A 28 -23.02 18.41 15.37
N MET A 29 -23.08 18.14 14.07
CA MET A 29 -24.19 17.41 13.46
C MET A 29 -24.41 16.05 14.12
N LYS A 30 -23.35 15.25 14.25
CA LYS A 30 -23.44 13.92 14.85
C LYS A 30 -23.96 13.97 16.28
N ALA A 31 -23.44 14.87 17.11
CA ALA A 31 -23.88 15.02 18.48
C ALA A 31 -25.35 15.51 18.58
N VAL A 32 -25.76 16.46 17.74
CA VAL A 32 -27.15 16.94 17.69
C VAL A 32 -28.10 15.80 17.36
N TYR A 33 -27.82 15.02 16.31
CA TYR A 33 -28.65 13.87 15.96
C TYR A 33 -28.57 12.78 17.03
N HIS A 34 -27.41 12.52 17.65
CA HIS A 34 -27.30 11.55 18.72
C HIS A 34 -28.21 11.88 19.92
N VAL A 35 -28.36 13.17 20.25
CA VAL A 35 -29.19 13.62 21.37
C VAL A 35 -30.67 13.69 21.00
N LEU A 36 -31.00 14.24 19.81
CA LEU A 36 -32.37 14.59 19.46
C LEU A 36 -33.06 13.60 18.51
N ASP A 37 -32.30 12.82 17.74
CA ASP A 37 -32.84 11.84 16.79
C ASP A 37 -31.84 10.74 16.43
N THR A 38 -31.67 9.79 17.36
CA THR A 38 -30.77 8.65 17.21
C THR A 38 -31.04 7.80 15.98
N SER A 39 -32.29 7.79 15.47
CA SER A 39 -32.66 7.02 14.27
C SER A 39 -32.02 7.57 12.99
N ASN A 40 -31.65 8.85 13.00
CA ASN A 40 -30.99 9.54 11.90
C ASN A 40 -29.57 9.99 12.26
N GLU A 41 -28.96 9.39 13.30
CA GLU A 41 -27.55 9.67 13.63
C GLU A 41 -26.65 9.37 12.42
N PRO A 42 -25.82 10.31 11.97
CA PRO A 42 -24.79 10.03 10.96
C PRO A 42 -23.94 8.85 11.42
N SER A 43 -23.74 7.85 10.55
CA SER A 43 -22.91 6.71 10.92
C SER A 43 -21.49 7.14 11.32
N SER A 44 -20.74 6.23 11.93
CA SER A 44 -19.30 6.45 12.15
C SER A 44 -18.52 6.60 10.84
N THR A 45 -19.11 6.22 9.70
CA THR A 45 -18.55 6.45 8.38
C THR A 45 -19.06 7.76 7.80
N ILE A 46 -18.16 8.74 7.79
CA ILE A 46 -18.23 10.06 7.17
C ILE A 46 -18.79 10.11 5.74
N ASP A 47 -18.86 8.96 5.05
CA ASP A 47 -19.25 8.84 3.65
C ASP A 47 -20.77 8.78 3.42
N GLU A 48 -21.58 8.84 4.48
CA GLU A 48 -23.02 8.81 4.32
C GLU A 48 -23.57 10.15 3.79
N VAL A 49 -24.05 10.07 2.55
CA VAL A 49 -24.64 11.14 1.72
C VAL A 49 -26.00 11.63 2.28
N LYS A 50 -26.39 11.22 3.50
CA LYS A 50 -27.75 11.43 4.00
C LYS A 50 -27.98 12.79 4.61
N HIS A 51 -26.94 13.54 4.95
CA HIS A 51 -27.06 14.77 5.72
C HIS A 51 -26.46 15.97 4.99
N ILE A 52 -27.05 17.14 5.24
CA ILE A 52 -26.60 18.44 4.74
C ILE A 52 -26.42 19.36 5.94
N ALA A 53 -25.31 20.08 5.96
CA ALA A 53 -25.05 21.13 6.94
C ALA A 53 -24.67 22.44 6.24
N THR A 54 -25.44 23.49 6.51
CA THR A 54 -25.24 24.84 5.98
C THR A 54 -24.94 25.78 7.13
N LEU A 55 -23.89 26.57 7.00
CA LEU A 55 -23.50 27.60 7.95
C LEU A 55 -23.97 28.96 7.45
N GLU A 56 -24.72 29.69 8.26
CA GLU A 56 -25.23 31.02 7.94
C GLU A 56 -24.80 32.01 9.03
N TYR A 57 -24.45 33.24 8.65
CA TYR A 57 -24.09 34.28 9.61
C TYR A 57 -24.63 35.65 9.23
N ALA A 58 -24.87 36.50 10.25
CA ALA A 58 -25.21 37.91 10.10
C ALA A 58 -24.09 38.78 10.65
N LEU A 59 -23.95 39.97 10.07
CA LEU A 59 -23.02 41.00 10.53
C LEU A 59 -23.81 42.17 11.11
N SER A 60 -23.37 42.71 12.24
CA SER A 60 -23.82 44.01 12.72
C SER A 60 -22.96 45.10 12.09
N GLN A 61 -23.61 46.12 11.54
CA GLN A 61 -22.97 47.33 11.00
C GLN A 61 -23.20 48.56 11.91
N GLU A 62 -23.71 48.36 13.12
CA GLU A 62 -24.14 49.47 13.99
C GLU A 62 -22.99 50.33 14.54
N LYS A 63 -21.74 49.85 14.44
CA LYS A 63 -20.56 50.54 14.98
C LYS A 63 -19.51 50.75 13.90
N GLU A 64 -18.87 51.92 13.93
CA GLU A 64 -17.65 52.17 13.16
C GLU A 64 -16.54 51.23 13.65
N GLY A 65 -16.10 50.31 12.79
CA GLY A 65 -15.07 49.33 13.13
C GLY A 65 -15.10 48.09 12.22
N PRO A 66 -14.28 47.07 12.53
CA PRO A 66 -14.37 45.77 11.88
C PRO A 66 -15.77 45.18 12.04
N PRO A 67 -16.35 44.54 11.01
CA PRO A 67 -17.68 43.95 11.11
C PRO A 67 -17.75 42.90 12.23
N GLU A 68 -18.72 43.06 13.12
CA GLU A 68 -19.00 42.13 14.21
C GLU A 68 -20.04 41.10 13.74
N ILE A 69 -19.85 39.82 14.06
CA ILE A 69 -20.85 38.79 13.78
C ILE A 69 -21.95 38.88 14.84
N SER A 70 -23.18 39.22 14.44
CA SER A 70 -24.32 39.33 15.35
C SER A 70 -25.02 38.00 15.60
N SER A 71 -24.96 37.10 14.63
CA SER A 71 -25.51 35.74 14.76
C SER A 71 -24.77 34.77 13.86
N LEU A 72 -24.57 33.55 14.34
CA LEU A 72 -24.05 32.43 13.55
C LEU A 72 -24.95 31.22 13.78
N VAL A 73 -25.44 30.60 12.70
CA VAL A 73 -26.38 29.49 12.76
C VAL A 73 -25.88 28.35 11.88
N ILE A 74 -25.90 27.13 12.41
CA ILE A 74 -25.67 25.90 11.64
C ILE A 74 -27.01 25.23 11.40
N HIS A 75 -27.44 25.20 10.15
CA HIS A 75 -28.64 24.50 9.70
C HIS A 75 -28.30 23.05 9.36
N LEU A 76 -28.96 22.11 10.00
CA LEU A 76 -28.79 20.67 9.79
C LEU A 76 -30.07 20.08 9.21
N ARG A 77 -29.96 19.34 8.10
CA ARG A 77 -31.09 18.61 7.50
C ARG A 77 -30.67 17.27 6.92
N LEU A 78 -31.65 16.42 6.66
CA LEU A 78 -31.47 15.27 5.80
C LEU A 78 -31.47 15.72 4.34
N SER A 79 -30.72 15.02 3.50
CA SER A 79 -30.68 15.21 2.03
C SER A 79 -32.05 15.02 1.38
N SER A 80 -32.93 14.22 1.98
CA SER A 80 -34.31 14.00 1.55
C SER A 80 -35.28 15.12 1.96
N GLN A 81 -34.86 16.02 2.86
CA GLN A 81 -35.69 17.11 3.37
C GLN A 81 -35.33 18.42 2.67
N THR A 82 -36.33 19.24 2.35
CA THR A 82 -36.12 20.59 1.80
C THR A 82 -35.66 21.55 2.89
N ASP A 83 -36.24 21.44 4.08
CA ASP A 83 -36.06 22.39 5.17
C ASP A 83 -35.06 21.89 6.22
N ALA A 84 -34.44 22.86 6.91
CA ALA A 84 -33.61 22.59 8.09
C ALA A 84 -34.43 21.93 9.19
N ARG A 85 -33.95 20.81 9.73
CA ARG A 85 -34.57 20.14 10.87
C ARG A 85 -34.09 20.72 12.19
N PHE A 86 -32.79 20.94 12.31
CA PHE A 86 -32.18 21.53 13.49
C PHE A 86 -31.44 22.81 13.12
N ASP A 87 -31.57 23.82 13.97
CA ASP A 87 -30.72 25.00 13.94
C ASP A 87 -29.85 25.01 15.20
N VAL A 88 -28.53 25.09 15.03
CA VAL A 88 -27.60 25.32 16.13
C VAL A 88 -27.23 26.79 16.10
N ALA A 89 -27.77 27.57 17.02
CA ALA A 89 -27.53 29.00 17.11
C ALA A 89 -26.36 29.29 18.07
N LEU A 90 -25.41 30.10 17.62
CA LEU A 90 -24.29 30.60 18.39
C LEU A 90 -24.50 32.11 18.58
N HIS A 91 -25.01 32.48 19.74
CA HIS A 91 -25.01 33.85 20.24
C HIS A 91 -24.02 33.97 21.39
N ASP A 92 -23.45 35.16 21.58
CA ASP A 92 -22.39 35.41 22.57
C ASP A 92 -22.78 35.02 24.01
N SER A 93 -24.07 35.12 24.35
CA SER A 93 -24.60 34.75 25.67
C SER A 93 -25.21 33.35 25.73
N ASP A 94 -25.68 32.82 24.60
CA ASP A 94 -26.58 31.67 24.58
C ASP A 94 -26.36 30.78 23.36
N MET A 95 -25.73 29.62 23.57
CA MET A 95 -25.64 28.56 22.56
C MET A 95 -26.81 27.59 22.72
N GLN A 96 -27.63 27.44 21.69
CA GLN A 96 -28.86 26.64 21.74
C GLN A 96 -29.03 25.78 20.50
N ILE A 97 -29.70 24.64 20.66
CA ILE A 97 -30.16 23.80 19.56
C ILE A 97 -31.67 23.92 19.48
N LYS A 98 -32.20 24.34 18.34
CA LYS A 98 -33.63 24.41 18.06
C LYS A 98 -34.04 23.25 17.16
N ASP A 99 -34.95 22.41 17.64
CA ASP A 99 -35.66 21.42 16.82
C ASP A 99 -36.86 22.10 16.15
N LYS A 100 -36.82 22.26 14.83
CA LYS A 100 -37.88 22.91 14.06
C LYS A 100 -39.14 22.04 13.90
N VAL A 101 -39.00 20.72 14.01
CA VAL A 101 -40.12 19.78 13.88
C VAL A 101 -40.93 19.76 15.18
N GLN A 102 -40.24 19.72 16.31
CA GLN A 102 -40.88 19.74 17.63
C GLN A 102 -41.13 21.16 18.16
N ASN A 103 -40.52 22.17 17.54
CA ASN A 103 -40.51 23.56 18.00
C ASN A 103 -40.02 23.71 19.45
N THR A 104 -38.98 22.95 19.80
CA THR A 104 -38.35 22.96 21.12
C THR A 104 -36.93 23.52 21.02
N CYS A 105 -36.48 24.18 22.09
CA CYS A 105 -35.09 24.62 22.24
C CYS A 105 -34.46 23.87 23.42
N ILE A 106 -33.24 23.39 23.22
CA ILE A 106 -32.43 22.81 24.28
C ILE A 106 -31.09 23.52 24.38
N SER A 107 -30.54 23.57 25.59
CA SER A 107 -29.18 24.06 25.81
C SER A 107 -28.17 23.16 25.09
N LEU A 108 -27.10 23.76 24.57
CA LEU A 108 -26.03 23.02 23.92
C LEU A 108 -25.33 22.08 24.93
N PRO A 109 -25.08 20.81 24.59
CA PRO A 109 -24.17 19.96 25.36
C PRO A 109 -22.80 20.61 25.54
N GLY A 110 -22.26 20.60 26.76
CA GLY A 110 -21.01 21.29 27.09
C GLY A 110 -19.81 20.79 26.28
N GLU A 111 -19.84 19.54 25.83
CA GLU A 111 -18.81 18.91 25.00
C GLU A 111 -18.70 19.55 23.60
N LEU A 112 -19.77 20.20 23.12
CA LEU A 112 -19.79 20.88 21.82
C LEU A 112 -19.28 22.31 21.88
N ALA A 113 -19.23 22.93 23.06
CA ALA A 113 -18.84 24.33 23.19
C ALA A 113 -17.45 24.63 22.57
N PRO A 114 -16.38 23.84 22.80
CA PRO A 114 -15.09 24.10 22.17
C PRO A 114 -15.14 24.02 20.64
N VAL A 115 -15.91 23.05 20.10
CA VAL A 115 -16.05 22.85 18.64
C VAL A 115 -16.81 24.03 18.01
N LEU A 116 -17.85 24.53 18.67
CA LEU A 116 -18.60 25.69 18.22
C LEU A 116 -17.79 26.98 18.33
N MET A 117 -17.00 27.16 19.38
CA MET A 117 -16.06 28.28 19.50
C MET A 117 -15.03 28.27 18.37
N ASP A 118 -14.52 27.10 17.98
CA ASP A 118 -13.63 26.97 16.82
C ASP A 118 -14.30 27.42 15.51
N ILE A 119 -15.57 27.07 15.31
CA ILE A 119 -16.35 27.48 14.12
C ILE A 119 -16.57 28.99 14.16
N SER A 120 -17.05 29.53 15.28
CA SER A 120 -17.30 30.97 15.46
C SER A 120 -16.03 31.79 15.21
N TRP A 121 -14.91 31.40 15.81
CA TRP A 121 -13.63 32.08 15.62
C TRP A 121 -13.20 32.06 14.15
N PHE A 122 -13.31 30.93 13.46
CA PHE A 122 -12.96 30.85 12.04
C PHE A 122 -13.80 31.80 11.19
N VAL A 123 -15.12 31.85 11.41
CA VAL A 123 -16.02 32.74 10.64
C VAL A 123 -15.65 34.20 10.92
N ARG A 124 -15.36 34.55 12.17
CA ARG A 124 -14.94 35.91 12.55
C ARG A 124 -13.65 36.32 11.84
N GLU A 125 -12.62 35.50 11.90
CA GLU A 125 -11.35 35.75 11.20
C GLU A 125 -11.53 35.83 9.69
N PHE A 126 -12.37 34.97 9.12
CA PHE A 126 -12.69 35.01 7.71
C PHE A 126 -13.36 36.33 7.31
N VAL A 127 -14.37 36.76 8.06
CA VAL A 127 -15.10 38.01 7.82
C VAL A 127 -14.17 39.22 7.95
N ILE A 128 -13.36 39.30 9.01
CA ILE A 128 -12.41 40.40 9.24
C ILE A 128 -11.44 40.51 8.06
N ARG A 129 -10.79 39.40 7.69
CA ARG A 129 -9.81 39.42 6.59
C ARG A 129 -10.46 39.77 5.25
N ARG A 130 -11.63 39.19 4.96
CA ARG A 130 -12.39 39.52 3.75
C ARG A 130 -12.75 41.00 3.70
N SER A 131 -13.09 41.62 4.83
CA SER A 131 -13.41 43.06 4.89
C SER A 131 -12.18 43.98 4.76
N ALA A 132 -10.99 43.51 5.17
CA ALA A 132 -9.77 44.32 5.18
C ALA A 132 -9.04 44.36 3.82
N THR A 133 -9.39 43.49 2.87
CA THR A 133 -8.69 43.39 1.58
C THR A 133 -9.60 43.85 0.45
N ILE A 134 -9.17 44.89 -0.27
CA ILE A 134 -9.98 45.62 -1.27
C ILE A 134 -10.17 44.82 -2.58
N GLU A 135 -9.37 43.77 -2.83
CA GLU A 135 -9.41 43.00 -4.08
C GLU A 135 -9.45 41.48 -3.84
N TRP A 136 -10.56 40.97 -3.28
CA TRP A 136 -10.82 39.53 -3.33
C TRP A 136 -11.37 39.17 -4.71
N THR A 137 -10.59 38.45 -5.51
CA THR A 137 -11.06 37.92 -6.80
C THR A 137 -11.87 36.63 -6.57
N PRO A 138 -13.07 36.48 -7.18
CA PRO A 138 -13.95 35.32 -6.99
C PRO A 138 -13.30 33.95 -7.27
N ASP A 139 -12.30 33.89 -8.14
CA ASP A 139 -11.62 32.62 -8.50
C ASP A 139 -10.59 32.17 -7.46
N TRP A 140 -10.09 33.07 -6.59
CA TRP A 140 -9.27 32.72 -5.42
C TRP A 140 -10.14 32.38 -4.18
N ASP A 141 -11.47 32.54 -4.29
CA ASP A 141 -12.39 32.88 -3.18
C ASP A 141 -13.00 31.69 -2.44
N CYS A 142 -12.50 30.47 -2.57
CA CYS A 142 -13.12 29.36 -1.83
C CYS A 142 -12.13 28.42 -1.15
N SER A 143 -11.30 27.66 -1.86
CA SER A 143 -10.56 26.60 -1.17
C SER A 143 -9.23 27.07 -0.55
N PHE A 144 -8.58 28.10 -1.10
CA PHE A 144 -7.25 28.54 -0.65
C PHE A 144 -7.32 29.50 0.55
N GLY A 145 -8.07 30.60 0.46
CA GLY A 145 -8.23 31.57 1.54
C GLY A 145 -8.73 30.92 2.84
N ARG A 146 -9.75 30.06 2.73
CA ARG A 146 -10.27 29.28 3.87
C ARG A 146 -9.21 28.38 4.49
N ARG A 147 -8.39 27.69 3.68
CA ARG A 147 -7.31 26.82 4.19
C ARG A 147 -6.24 27.63 4.91
N MET A 148 -5.84 28.78 4.37
CA MET A 148 -4.84 29.66 4.98
C MET A 148 -5.30 30.19 6.33
N ILE A 149 -6.55 30.67 6.42
CA ILE A 149 -7.13 31.19 7.67
C ILE A 149 -7.21 30.09 8.73
N TRP A 150 -7.68 28.91 8.35
CA TRP A 150 -7.74 27.77 9.27
C TRP A 150 -6.34 27.37 9.76
N ASP A 151 -5.35 27.32 8.87
CA ASP A 151 -3.98 26.96 9.23
C ASP A 151 -3.35 27.98 10.17
N GLN A 152 -3.58 29.27 9.92
CA GLN A 152 -3.12 30.33 10.80
C GLN A 152 -3.77 30.23 12.18
N MET A 153 -5.09 30.02 12.24
CA MET A 153 -5.80 29.83 13.50
C MET A 153 -5.28 28.60 14.28
N GLN A 154 -5.00 27.49 13.59
CA GLN A 154 -4.45 26.30 14.24
C GLN A 154 -3.01 26.54 14.76
N LYS A 155 -2.21 27.34 14.06
CA LYS A 155 -0.88 27.77 14.56
C LYS A 155 -1.00 28.64 15.80
N GLU A 156 -1.88 29.64 15.78
CA GLU A 156 -2.12 30.53 16.92
C GLU A 156 -2.59 29.76 18.14
N LYS A 157 -3.56 28.85 17.98
CA LYS A 157 -4.00 27.95 19.06
C LYS A 157 -2.90 27.05 19.57
N TYR A 158 -2.06 26.54 18.67
CA TYR A 158 -0.88 25.78 19.07
C TYR A 158 0.03 26.64 19.95
N HIS A 159 0.43 27.82 19.50
CA HIS A 159 1.28 28.74 20.26
C HIS A 159 0.66 29.17 21.59
N GLN A 160 -0.64 29.49 21.61
CA GLN A 160 -1.34 29.86 22.84
C GLN A 160 -1.31 28.74 23.88
N ARG A 161 -1.53 27.48 23.47
CA ARG A 161 -1.43 26.32 24.37
C ARG A 161 -0.02 26.15 24.92
N VAL A 162 1.00 26.31 24.06
CA VAL A 162 2.41 26.26 24.46
C VAL A 162 2.69 27.33 25.53
N SER A 163 2.30 28.58 25.29
CA SER A 163 2.52 29.68 26.25
C SER A 163 1.78 29.49 27.57
N GLN A 164 0.55 28.97 27.57
CA GLN A 164 -0.20 28.71 28.81
C GLN A 164 0.48 27.63 29.68
N GLN A 165 1.04 26.58 29.06
CA GLN A 165 1.75 25.54 29.80
C GLN A 165 3.05 26.04 30.44
N GLU A 166 3.74 27.00 29.82
CA GLU A 166 4.93 27.64 30.41
C GLU A 166 4.60 28.36 31.71
N THR A 167 3.45 29.05 31.77
CA THR A 167 3.03 29.80 32.96
C THR A 167 2.59 28.93 34.13
N ALA A 168 2.13 27.70 33.87
CA ALA A 168 1.62 26.78 34.90
C ALA A 168 2.71 25.87 35.52
N GLY A 169 3.89 25.77 34.90
CA GLY A 169 4.99 24.94 35.40
C GLY A 169 5.88 25.71 36.38
N GLY A 170 5.82 25.38 37.66
CA GLY A 170 6.76 25.86 38.68
C GLY A 170 8.23 25.63 38.28
N THR A 171 9.13 26.43 38.85
CA THR A 171 10.55 26.69 38.54
C THR A 171 11.53 25.50 38.48
N ASP A 172 11.15 24.36 37.89
CA ASP A 172 12.07 23.25 37.62
C ASP A 172 12.73 23.42 36.24
N THR A 173 14.03 23.70 36.28
CA THR A 173 14.91 24.27 35.27
C THR A 173 15.34 23.33 34.13
N SER A 174 14.48 22.43 33.65
CA SER A 174 14.84 21.55 32.51
C SER A 174 13.76 21.31 31.47
N ARG A 175 12.85 22.27 31.27
CA ARG A 175 11.96 22.25 30.08
C ARG A 175 12.74 22.66 28.84
N ILE A 176 13.21 21.66 28.09
CA ILE A 176 13.73 21.83 26.73
C ILE A 176 12.56 22.30 25.85
N GLY A 177 12.53 23.59 25.51
CA GLY A 177 11.51 24.17 24.63
C GLY A 177 11.45 23.44 23.28
N CYS A 178 10.25 23.24 22.74
CA CYS A 178 10.01 22.44 21.54
C CYS A 178 10.24 23.17 20.22
N SER A 179 11.02 24.25 20.21
CA SER A 179 11.28 25.05 19.01
C SER A 179 11.90 24.26 17.85
N SER A 180 12.45 23.07 18.13
CA SER A 180 13.04 22.16 17.14
C SER A 180 12.18 20.93 16.80
N CYS A 181 11.01 20.74 17.43
CA CYS A 181 10.22 19.54 17.17
C CYS A 181 9.53 19.63 15.81
N PRO A 182 9.51 18.53 15.03
CA PRO A 182 8.71 18.50 13.82
C PRO A 182 7.21 18.57 14.19
N ILE A 183 6.53 19.58 13.62
CA ILE A 183 5.09 19.78 13.77
C ILE A 183 4.37 18.97 12.69
N GLY A 184 3.52 18.05 13.12
CA GLY A 184 2.61 17.29 12.27
C GLY A 184 1.30 18.00 12.09
N ARG A 185 0.70 17.80 10.92
CA ARG A 185 -0.63 18.31 10.58
C ARG A 185 -1.56 17.13 10.35
N CYS A 186 -2.63 17.04 11.15
CA CYS A 186 -3.67 16.04 10.93
C CYS A 186 -4.23 16.19 9.51
N LYS A 187 -4.23 15.11 8.72
CA LYS A 187 -4.67 15.14 7.33
C LYS A 187 -6.16 15.50 7.20
N ASN A 188 -6.98 15.16 8.19
CA ASN A 188 -8.42 15.36 8.19
C ASN A 188 -8.82 16.73 8.74
N CYS A 189 -8.60 17.00 10.04
CA CYS A 189 -9.01 18.26 10.67
C CYS A 189 -7.95 19.37 10.62
N ARG A 190 -6.76 19.10 10.07
CA ARG A 190 -5.65 20.06 9.94
C ARG A 190 -5.09 20.61 11.26
N VAL A 191 -5.50 20.07 12.41
CA VAL A 191 -4.90 20.38 13.72
C VAL A 191 -3.40 20.11 13.69
N LEU A 192 -2.64 21.04 14.28
CA LEU A 192 -1.19 20.97 14.42
C LEU A 192 -0.79 20.38 15.77
N SER A 193 0.21 19.50 15.77
CA SER A 193 0.76 18.89 16.98
C SER A 193 2.24 18.60 16.85
N CYS A 194 2.93 18.62 17.98
CA CYS A 194 4.30 18.13 18.07
C CYS A 194 4.35 16.60 17.86
N ARG A 195 5.35 16.13 17.09
CA ARG A 195 5.62 14.69 16.89
C ARG A 195 6.09 13.97 18.15
N SER A 196 6.80 14.68 19.03
CA SER A 196 7.44 14.06 20.20
C SER A 196 6.40 13.83 21.29
N ALA A 197 6.17 12.57 21.64
CA ALA A 197 5.29 12.19 22.76
C ALA A 197 5.79 12.72 24.11
N ASN A 198 7.10 12.99 24.22
CA ASN A 198 7.73 13.53 25.42
C ASN A 198 7.80 15.05 25.41
N CYS A 199 7.32 15.69 24.35
CA CYS A 199 7.21 17.13 24.38
C CYS A 199 6.11 17.50 25.37
N CYS A 200 6.40 18.43 26.28
CA CYS A 200 5.40 19.04 27.13
C CYS A 200 4.24 19.63 26.29
N GLU A 201 4.55 20.05 25.06
CA GLU A 201 3.62 20.55 24.03
C GLU A 201 2.96 19.44 23.19
N SER A 202 3.02 18.17 23.61
CA SER A 202 2.24 17.12 22.97
C SER A 202 0.76 17.52 23.04
N SER A 203 0.17 17.78 21.87
CA SER A 203 -1.10 18.51 21.82
C SER A 203 -2.25 17.66 22.33
N GLU A 204 -3.25 18.31 22.90
CA GLU A 204 -4.63 17.83 22.86
C GLU A 204 -5.30 18.32 21.57
N PRO A 205 -5.88 17.43 20.74
CA PRO A 205 -5.84 15.97 20.85
C PRO A 205 -4.48 15.37 20.44
N PRO A 206 -4.08 14.21 21.00
CA PRO A 206 -2.84 13.54 20.62
C PRO A 206 -2.82 13.19 19.14
N ILE A 207 -1.65 13.27 18.52
CA ILE A 207 -1.46 12.94 17.10
C ILE A 207 -0.70 11.63 16.91
N VAL A 208 -1.16 10.86 15.95
CA VAL A 208 -0.62 9.59 15.52
C VAL A 208 0.02 9.72 14.14
N TRP A 209 1.23 9.18 14.02
CA TRP A 209 2.03 9.23 12.79
C TRP A 209 2.15 7.84 12.18
N CYS A 210 2.11 7.78 10.86
CA CYS A 210 2.59 6.58 10.18
C CYS A 210 4.11 6.45 10.37
N ALA A 211 4.55 5.27 10.83
CA ALA A 211 5.97 4.97 11.02
C ALA A 211 6.84 5.06 9.74
N ARG A 212 6.23 5.08 8.55
CA ARG A 212 6.93 5.10 7.25
C ARG A 212 6.68 6.37 6.43
N HIS A 213 5.50 6.97 6.58
CA HIS A 213 5.07 8.09 5.77
C HIS A 213 4.85 9.30 6.68
N GLU A 214 5.82 10.20 6.72
CA GLU A 214 5.80 11.35 7.62
C GLU A 214 4.60 12.28 7.38
N ASN A 215 4.04 12.28 6.17
CA ASN A 215 2.87 13.08 5.81
C ASN A 215 1.53 12.42 6.13
N ASN A 216 1.51 11.16 6.57
CA ASN A 216 0.28 10.46 6.96
C ASN A 216 0.12 10.52 8.47
N VAL A 217 -0.57 11.58 8.89
CA VAL A 217 -0.70 12.00 10.28
C VAL A 217 -2.17 12.26 10.59
N LEU A 218 -2.65 11.76 11.72
CA LEU A 218 -4.03 11.93 12.17
C LEU A 218 -4.06 12.23 13.66
N CYS A 219 -4.93 13.14 14.10
CA CYS A 219 -5.24 13.22 15.53
C CYS A 219 -6.11 12.03 15.96
N LEU A 220 -6.03 11.65 17.24
CA LEU A 220 -6.79 10.52 17.80
C LEU A 220 -8.30 10.61 17.53
N PRO A 221 -8.98 11.75 17.72
CA PRO A 221 -10.39 11.87 17.36
C PRO A 221 -10.65 11.58 15.88
N CYS A 222 -9.85 12.16 14.98
CA CYS A 222 -10.00 11.88 13.55
C CYS A 222 -9.66 10.44 13.18
N LEU A 223 -8.81 9.77 13.95
CA LEU A 223 -8.45 8.35 13.78
C LEU A 223 -9.59 7.42 14.20
N GLU A 224 -10.26 7.73 15.32
CA GLU A 224 -11.45 7.02 15.81
C GLU A 224 -12.65 7.21 14.88
N GLU A 225 -12.76 8.38 14.25
CA GLU A 225 -13.84 8.75 13.32
C GLU A 225 -13.66 8.22 11.88
N GLN A 226 -12.56 7.53 11.54
CA GLN A 226 -12.34 7.07 10.14
C GLN A 226 -13.26 5.93 9.70
N GLY A 227 -13.98 5.29 10.63
CA GLY A 227 -14.89 4.18 10.34
C GLY A 227 -14.20 3.03 9.59
N SER A 228 -14.79 2.62 8.46
CA SER A 228 -14.29 1.51 7.62
C SER A 228 -13.09 1.89 6.75
N LYS A 229 -12.88 3.18 6.47
CA LYS A 229 -11.76 3.71 5.69
C LYS A 229 -10.58 4.09 6.59
N ARG A 230 -10.15 3.13 7.42
CA ARG A 230 -8.95 3.31 8.26
C ARG A 230 -7.79 3.67 7.37
N GLU A 231 -7.28 4.89 7.45
CA GLU A 231 -6.09 5.36 6.75
C GLU A 231 -4.83 4.93 7.50
N LEU A 232 -4.90 4.92 8.83
CA LEU A 232 -3.87 4.37 9.72
C LEU A 232 -4.43 3.19 10.52
N GLU A 233 -3.63 2.14 10.64
CA GLU A 233 -3.92 0.97 11.46
C GLU A 233 -2.68 0.59 12.28
N LYS A 234 -2.87 -0.02 13.45
CA LYS A 234 -1.74 -0.54 14.25
C LYS A 234 -1.19 -1.80 13.58
N CYS A 235 0.11 -1.82 13.33
CA CYS A 235 0.82 -3.01 12.89
C CYS A 235 0.67 -4.13 13.93
N PRO A 236 0.22 -5.34 13.55
CA PRO A 236 0.01 -6.41 14.52
C PRO A 236 1.31 -6.86 15.22
N ALA A 237 2.46 -6.71 14.55
CA ALA A 237 3.77 -7.13 15.04
C ALA A 237 4.41 -6.14 16.02
N CYS A 238 4.63 -4.88 15.61
CA CYS A 238 5.33 -3.88 16.42
C CYS A 238 4.41 -2.87 17.11
N LYS A 239 3.09 -2.98 16.91
CA LYS A 239 2.07 -2.05 17.44
C LYS A 239 2.19 -0.60 16.97
N SER A 240 3.15 -0.27 16.10
CA SER A 240 3.28 1.06 15.51
C SER A 240 2.14 1.34 14.53
N TRP A 241 1.75 2.61 14.43
CA TRP A 241 0.75 3.05 13.47
C TRP A 241 1.34 3.11 12.07
N CYS A 242 0.65 2.51 11.11
CA CYS A 242 1.09 2.44 9.72
C CYS A 242 -0.07 2.76 8.79
N CYS A 243 0.23 3.29 7.61
CA CYS A 243 -0.76 3.46 6.58
C CYS A 243 -1.40 2.11 6.25
N SER A 244 -2.71 2.08 6.06
CA SER A 244 -3.41 0.86 5.65
C SER A 244 -2.94 0.34 4.29
N LYS A 245 -2.34 1.21 3.45
CA LYS A 245 -1.62 0.84 2.23
C LYS A 245 -0.34 0.03 2.50
N ASP A 246 0.33 0.27 3.63
CA ASP A 246 1.52 -0.48 4.05
C ASP A 246 1.17 -1.78 4.79
N ILE A 247 0.01 -1.82 5.45
CA ILE A 247 -0.49 -3.01 6.12
C ILE A 247 -1.17 -3.89 5.06
N ARG A 248 -0.35 -4.74 4.44
CA ARG A 248 -0.84 -5.67 3.41
C ARG A 248 -1.83 -6.64 4.04
N LYS A 249 -3.00 -6.81 3.42
CA LYS A 249 -3.95 -7.85 3.82
C LYS A 249 -3.58 -9.17 3.14
N CYS A 250 -3.77 -10.28 3.84
CA CYS A 250 -3.77 -11.58 3.21
C CYS A 250 -4.96 -11.64 2.25
N ILE A 251 -4.70 -12.03 1.02
CA ILE A 251 -5.74 -12.10 -0.02
C ILE A 251 -6.39 -13.50 -0.11
N GLY A 252 -6.06 -14.41 0.81
CA GLY A 252 -6.53 -15.79 0.81
C GLY A 252 -5.67 -16.71 -0.06
N HIS A 253 -6.08 -17.97 -0.18
CA HIS A 253 -5.64 -18.93 -1.20
C HIS A 253 -6.87 -19.35 -1.99
N PRO A 254 -6.86 -19.35 -3.34
CA PRO A 254 -8.00 -19.82 -4.11
C PRO A 254 -8.30 -21.28 -3.75
N ILE A 255 -9.48 -21.56 -3.19
CA ILE A 255 -9.91 -22.93 -2.87
C ILE A 255 -10.39 -23.55 -4.18
N ASN A 256 -10.05 -24.82 -4.43
CA ASN A 256 -10.41 -25.57 -5.64
C ASN A 256 -9.77 -25.04 -6.93
N ILE A 257 -8.46 -24.88 -6.97
CA ILE A 257 -7.76 -24.81 -8.25
C ILE A 257 -7.81 -26.23 -8.83
N PRO A 258 -8.58 -26.51 -9.90
CA PRO A 258 -8.55 -27.81 -10.54
C PRO A 258 -7.12 -28.09 -10.97
N SER A 259 -6.66 -29.33 -10.85
CA SER A 259 -5.38 -29.75 -11.41
C SER A 259 -5.45 -29.57 -12.93
N VAL A 260 -4.97 -28.41 -13.42
CA VAL A 260 -4.95 -28.14 -14.84
C VAL A 260 -3.80 -28.96 -15.40
N SER A 261 -4.10 -30.08 -16.07
CA SER A 261 -3.11 -30.79 -16.89
C SER A 261 -2.39 -29.77 -17.78
N ARG A 262 -1.10 -29.98 -18.10
CA ARG A 262 -0.28 -29.07 -18.93
C ARG A 262 -0.95 -28.73 -20.28
N ALA A 263 -1.89 -27.82 -20.25
CA ALA A 263 -2.64 -27.35 -21.40
C ALA A 263 -1.79 -26.32 -22.16
N SER A 264 -2.16 -26.06 -23.41
CA SER A 264 -1.54 -25.03 -24.23
C SER A 264 -1.57 -23.67 -23.52
N CYS A 265 -0.53 -22.86 -23.77
CA CYS A 265 -0.25 -21.59 -23.07
C CYS A 265 -1.46 -20.61 -23.03
N LEU A 266 -2.35 -20.68 -24.03
CA LEU A 266 -3.52 -19.81 -24.12
C LEU A 266 -4.63 -20.19 -23.13
N ASN A 267 -4.95 -21.47 -23.01
CA ASN A 267 -5.94 -21.98 -22.05
C ASN A 267 -5.49 -21.74 -20.61
N TYR A 268 -4.17 -21.84 -20.37
CA TYR A 268 -3.57 -21.52 -19.07
C TYR A 268 -3.80 -20.06 -18.68
N LEU A 269 -3.60 -19.10 -19.59
CA LEU A 269 -3.82 -17.68 -19.30
C LEU A 269 -5.30 -17.37 -19.00
N GLN A 270 -6.21 -17.93 -19.79
CA GLN A 270 -7.65 -17.72 -19.59
C GLN A 270 -8.12 -18.31 -18.25
N HIS A 271 -7.65 -19.52 -17.92
CA HIS A 271 -7.95 -20.18 -16.65
C HIS A 271 -7.35 -19.44 -15.45
N MET A 272 -6.14 -18.89 -15.59
CA MET A 272 -5.50 -18.06 -14.57
C MET A 272 -6.31 -16.79 -14.28
N MET A 273 -6.84 -16.12 -15.31
CA MET A 273 -7.70 -14.95 -15.10
C MET A 273 -8.98 -15.32 -14.33
N THR A 274 -9.60 -16.45 -14.64
CA THR A 274 -10.80 -16.93 -13.92
C THR A 274 -10.49 -17.28 -12.46
N ILE A 275 -9.42 -18.02 -12.17
CA ILE A 275 -9.01 -18.35 -10.79
C ILE A 275 -8.72 -17.06 -9.98
N PHE A 276 -8.06 -16.08 -10.61
CA PHE A 276 -7.68 -14.84 -9.92
C PHE A 276 -8.87 -13.93 -9.61
N SER A 277 -10.00 -14.13 -10.28
CA SER A 277 -11.23 -13.39 -10.00
C SER A 277 -11.99 -13.91 -8.77
N GLN A 278 -11.69 -15.12 -8.27
CA GLN A 278 -12.39 -15.75 -7.15
C GLN A 278 -11.45 -16.10 -5.99
N PRO A 279 -10.92 -15.11 -5.25
CA PRO A 279 -10.17 -15.38 -4.03
C PRO A 279 -11.12 -15.93 -2.95
N ALA A 280 -11.16 -17.25 -2.79
CA ALA A 280 -11.81 -17.86 -1.64
C ALA A 280 -10.98 -17.55 -0.38
N LYS A 281 -11.52 -16.73 0.51
CA LYS A 281 -10.87 -16.42 1.78
C LYS A 281 -11.27 -17.49 2.79
N VAL A 282 -10.30 -18.29 3.22
CA VAL A 282 -10.49 -19.30 4.28
C VAL A 282 -10.71 -18.63 5.66
N HIS A 283 -10.43 -17.33 5.76
CA HIS A 283 -10.56 -16.57 7.00
C HIS A 283 -10.91 -15.09 6.74
N PRO A 284 -11.45 -14.36 7.73
CA PRO A 284 -11.56 -12.89 7.67
C PRO A 284 -10.21 -12.22 7.33
N PRO A 285 -10.17 -11.02 6.75
CA PRO A 285 -8.91 -10.39 6.31
C PRO A 285 -7.84 -10.36 7.41
N LYS A 286 -6.78 -11.17 7.25
CA LYS A 286 -5.63 -11.14 8.15
C LYS A 286 -4.67 -10.05 7.71
N TYR A 287 -4.26 -9.23 8.65
CA TYR A 287 -3.34 -8.13 8.39
C TYR A 287 -1.91 -8.60 8.56
N ARG A 288 -1.06 -8.30 7.57
CA ARG A 288 0.38 -8.47 7.67
C ARG A 288 0.95 -7.38 8.58
N SER A 289 2.19 -7.56 9.01
CA SER A 289 2.99 -6.47 9.52
C SER A 289 3.17 -5.36 8.50
N CYS A 290 3.51 -4.18 9.01
CA CYS A 290 4.10 -3.11 8.23
C CYS A 290 5.36 -3.60 7.50
N GLY A 291 5.77 -2.85 6.46
CA GLY A 291 6.91 -3.23 5.61
C GLY A 291 8.25 -3.42 6.35
N GLN A 292 8.39 -2.86 7.56
CA GLN A 292 9.60 -2.99 8.38
C GLN A 292 9.65 -4.26 9.22
N CYS A 293 8.51 -4.84 9.62
CA CYS A 293 8.54 -6.08 10.40
C CYS A 293 8.43 -7.29 9.49
N LYS A 294 9.30 -8.27 9.72
CA LYS A 294 9.17 -9.61 9.15
C LYS A 294 8.21 -10.41 10.03
N LEU A 295 6.99 -10.65 9.58
CA LEU A 295 6.18 -11.71 10.17
C LEU A 295 6.66 -13.06 9.64
N LEU A 296 7.03 -13.94 10.57
CA LEU A 296 7.39 -15.31 10.25
C LEU A 296 6.21 -16.03 9.58
N GLY A 297 6.52 -16.91 8.63
CA GLY A 297 5.54 -17.73 7.92
C GLY A 297 4.73 -17.04 6.82
N TRP A 298 4.80 -15.71 6.67
CA TRP A 298 4.18 -15.05 5.52
C TRP A 298 4.98 -15.27 4.25
N ARG A 299 4.34 -15.82 3.21
CA ARG A 299 5.00 -16.17 1.95
C ARG A 299 4.52 -15.30 0.79
N ARG A 300 5.33 -15.26 -0.27
CA ARG A 300 4.97 -14.74 -1.59
C ARG A 300 5.45 -15.73 -2.63
N CYS A 301 4.64 -15.99 -3.65
CA CYS A 301 5.11 -16.78 -4.78
C CYS A 301 6.04 -15.93 -5.67
N PRO A 302 7.19 -16.44 -6.10
CA PRO A 302 8.11 -15.75 -7.01
C PRO A 302 7.62 -15.71 -8.48
N GLY A 303 6.59 -16.50 -8.82
CA GLY A 303 6.06 -16.59 -10.19
C GLY A 303 5.64 -15.22 -10.72
N ARG A 304 6.12 -14.87 -11.92
CA ARG A 304 5.96 -13.50 -12.47
C ARG A 304 4.50 -13.09 -12.67
N LEU A 305 3.64 -14.06 -12.92
CA LEU A 305 2.20 -13.91 -13.16
C LEU A 305 1.35 -14.42 -11.98
N CYS A 306 1.97 -14.76 -10.85
CA CYS A 306 1.22 -15.24 -9.69
C CYS A 306 0.42 -14.10 -9.05
N TRP A 307 -0.84 -14.38 -8.72
CA TRP A 307 -1.73 -13.51 -7.93
C TRP A 307 -1.10 -13.02 -6.62
N SER A 308 -0.25 -13.85 -6.01
CA SER A 308 0.44 -13.52 -4.76
C SER A 308 1.75 -12.75 -4.93
N LYS A 309 2.22 -12.48 -6.16
CA LYS A 309 3.52 -11.81 -6.39
C LYS A 309 3.62 -10.44 -5.72
N ARG A 310 2.58 -9.62 -5.84
CA ARG A 310 2.51 -8.28 -5.21
C ARG A 310 1.97 -8.32 -3.80
N ASN A 311 1.35 -9.43 -3.41
CA ASN A 311 0.66 -9.56 -2.14
C ASN A 311 1.42 -10.54 -1.25
N ALA A 312 0.90 -10.83 -0.06
CA ALA A 312 1.49 -11.83 0.81
C ALA A 312 0.38 -12.73 1.31
N ILE A 313 0.73 -14.00 1.51
CA ILE A 313 -0.17 -15.03 1.99
C ILE A 313 0.22 -15.33 3.43
N CYS A 314 -0.77 -15.40 4.31
CA CYS A 314 -0.55 -15.75 5.71
C CYS A 314 -0.24 -17.25 5.84
N PRO A 315 0.32 -17.71 6.97
CA PRO A 315 0.63 -19.13 7.18
C PRO A 315 -0.56 -20.08 6.96
N GLU A 316 -1.75 -19.70 7.40
CA GLU A 316 -2.96 -20.52 7.25
C GLU A 316 -3.42 -20.68 5.80
N CYS A 317 -3.16 -19.68 4.96
CA CYS A 317 -3.42 -19.76 3.52
C CYS A 317 -2.23 -20.34 2.74
N THR A 318 -1.12 -20.71 3.39
CA THR A 318 0.03 -21.34 2.72
C THR A 318 -0.06 -22.86 2.63
N SER A 319 -1.13 -23.45 3.15
CA SER A 319 -1.37 -24.90 3.16
C SER A 319 -1.47 -25.52 1.76
N GLY A 320 -1.84 -24.75 0.73
CA GLY A 320 -1.71 -25.11 -0.68
C GLY A 320 -0.47 -24.45 -1.28
N GLY A 321 0.58 -25.23 -1.57
CA GLY A 321 1.81 -24.70 -2.14
C GLY A 321 3.02 -25.61 -1.91
N ILE A 322 4.04 -25.40 -2.73
CA ILE A 322 5.28 -26.17 -2.74
C ILE A 322 6.42 -25.30 -2.19
N THR A 323 7.23 -25.87 -1.31
CA THR A 323 8.41 -25.21 -0.70
C THR A 323 9.71 -25.88 -1.17
N CYS A 324 10.77 -25.12 -1.53
CA CYS A 324 12.11 -25.74 -1.77
C CYS A 324 12.48 -26.53 -0.51
N ALA A 325 13.19 -27.64 -0.67
CA ALA A 325 13.84 -28.35 0.43
C ALA A 325 14.62 -27.43 1.41
N CYS A 326 15.16 -26.29 0.96
CA CYS A 326 15.84 -25.30 1.81
C CYS A 326 14.91 -24.42 2.66
N GLN A 327 13.58 -24.56 2.51
CA GLN A 327 12.52 -23.81 3.21
C GLN A 327 12.48 -22.29 2.97
N LYS A 328 13.39 -21.74 2.16
CA LYS A 328 13.49 -20.29 1.88
C LYS A 328 12.51 -19.82 0.81
N VAL A 329 12.21 -20.66 -0.19
CA VAL A 329 11.32 -20.33 -1.31
C VAL A 329 10.06 -21.17 -1.24
N TRP A 330 8.91 -20.50 -1.35
CA TRP A 330 7.59 -21.10 -1.45
C TRP A 330 6.93 -20.58 -2.73
N ALA A 331 6.19 -21.44 -3.43
CA ALA A 331 5.35 -21.05 -4.55
C ALA A 331 4.01 -21.77 -4.46
N CYS A 332 2.94 -21.15 -4.95
CA CYS A 332 1.65 -21.85 -5.05
C CYS A 332 1.76 -23.00 -6.04
N ASP A 333 0.90 -24.01 -5.92
CA ASP A 333 0.96 -25.25 -6.69
C ASP A 333 1.02 -25.00 -8.21
N VAL A 334 0.15 -24.12 -8.71
CA VAL A 334 0.13 -23.71 -10.12
C VAL A 334 1.50 -23.20 -10.61
N CYS A 335 2.13 -22.30 -9.86
CA CYS A 335 3.41 -21.75 -10.26
C CYS A 335 4.53 -22.79 -10.12
N ALA A 336 4.44 -23.66 -9.11
CA ALA A 336 5.39 -24.73 -8.89
C ALA A 336 5.35 -25.81 -9.98
N GLU A 337 4.18 -26.04 -10.58
CA GLU A 337 3.98 -27.02 -11.66
C GLU A 337 4.29 -26.46 -13.05
N HIS A 338 3.86 -25.23 -13.34
CA HIS A 338 3.94 -24.66 -14.68
C HIS A 338 5.17 -23.79 -14.92
N ASP A 339 5.78 -23.21 -13.88
CA ASP A 339 6.95 -22.34 -14.02
C ASP A 339 8.22 -23.05 -13.55
N SER A 340 8.85 -23.79 -14.48
CA SER A 340 10.12 -24.48 -14.22
C SER A 340 11.30 -23.54 -13.95
N SER A 341 11.12 -22.21 -14.00
CA SER A 341 12.13 -21.26 -13.54
C SER A 341 12.11 -21.04 -12.02
N ILE A 342 11.02 -21.46 -11.35
CA ILE A 342 10.86 -21.35 -9.90
C ILE A 342 11.53 -22.53 -9.21
N PHE A 343 11.16 -23.75 -9.62
CA PHE A 343 11.69 -24.99 -9.06
C PHE A 343 12.35 -25.87 -10.12
N ILE A 344 13.45 -26.49 -9.71
CA ILE A 344 14.11 -27.63 -10.33
C ILE A 344 13.66 -28.86 -9.54
N ARG A 345 13.11 -29.88 -10.19
CA ARG A 345 12.70 -31.13 -9.53
C ARG A 345 13.75 -32.21 -9.76
N CYS A 346 14.07 -32.97 -8.72
CA CYS A 346 14.93 -34.14 -8.85
C CYS A 346 14.23 -35.19 -9.73
N PRO A 347 14.86 -35.72 -10.80
CA PRO A 347 14.20 -36.67 -11.68
C PRO A 347 13.89 -38.02 -11.00
N ARG A 348 14.53 -38.34 -9.86
CA ARG A 348 14.30 -39.59 -9.13
C ARG A 348 13.21 -39.47 -8.06
N CYS A 349 13.32 -38.48 -7.15
CA CYS A 349 12.38 -38.34 -6.03
C CYS A 349 11.32 -37.25 -6.21
N ASP A 350 11.32 -36.56 -7.35
CA ASP A 350 10.46 -35.42 -7.69
C ASP A 350 10.51 -34.23 -6.70
N ARG A 351 11.44 -34.27 -5.74
CA ARG A 351 11.57 -33.24 -4.71
C ARG A 351 11.92 -31.89 -5.35
N PRO A 352 11.24 -30.80 -4.97
CA PRO A 352 11.43 -29.48 -5.57
C PRO A 352 12.55 -28.69 -4.87
N PHE A 353 13.36 -28.04 -5.68
CA PHE A 353 14.47 -27.19 -5.24
C PHE A 353 14.42 -25.84 -5.96
N CYS A 354 14.59 -24.71 -5.28
CA CYS A 354 14.64 -23.43 -6.00
C CYS A 354 15.96 -23.29 -6.76
N THR A 355 16.00 -22.38 -7.72
CA THR A 355 17.17 -22.15 -8.59
C THR A 355 18.43 -21.66 -7.87
N SER A 356 18.33 -21.29 -6.59
CA SER A 356 19.46 -20.96 -5.72
C SER A 356 19.83 -22.06 -4.72
N CYS A 357 19.09 -23.17 -4.69
CA CYS A 357 19.41 -24.34 -3.86
C CYS A 357 20.63 -25.05 -4.48
N THR A 358 21.73 -25.23 -3.74
CA THR A 358 22.99 -25.86 -4.21
C THR A 358 22.91 -27.39 -4.27
N TYR A 359 21.82 -27.98 -3.77
CA TYR A 359 21.60 -29.43 -3.66
C TYR A 359 21.22 -30.11 -4.98
N ILE A 360 20.93 -29.32 -6.01
CA ILE A 360 20.61 -29.80 -7.35
C ILE A 360 21.08 -28.75 -8.34
N ASP A 361 21.54 -29.19 -9.50
CA ASP A 361 21.91 -28.30 -10.58
C ASP A 361 21.07 -28.59 -11.83
N ARG A 362 21.07 -27.66 -12.77
CA ARG A 362 20.45 -27.83 -14.09
C ARG A 362 21.49 -27.59 -15.17
N CYS A 363 21.60 -28.50 -16.13
CA CYS A 363 22.46 -28.29 -17.28
C CYS A 363 21.98 -27.06 -18.07
N ARG A 364 22.84 -26.06 -18.26
CA ARG A 364 22.47 -24.83 -18.98
C ARG A 364 22.15 -25.06 -20.46
N ARG A 365 22.62 -26.16 -21.06
CA ARG A 365 22.42 -26.46 -22.49
C ARG A 365 21.11 -27.20 -22.75
N CYS A 366 20.90 -28.34 -22.10
CA CYS A 366 19.68 -29.14 -22.30
C CYS A 366 18.57 -28.91 -21.27
N SER A 367 18.80 -28.04 -20.27
CA SER A 367 17.88 -27.81 -19.16
C SER A 367 17.51 -29.07 -18.35
N ARG A 368 18.25 -30.18 -18.48
CA ARG A 368 18.03 -31.38 -17.64
C ARG A 368 18.56 -31.13 -16.23
N ALA A 369 17.79 -31.53 -15.23
CA ALA A 369 18.21 -31.48 -13.83
C ALA A 369 19.15 -32.65 -13.51
N THR A 370 20.08 -32.43 -12.57
CA THR A 370 20.84 -33.51 -11.94
C THR A 370 19.97 -34.25 -10.93
N LEU A 371 20.45 -35.38 -10.42
CA LEU A 371 19.92 -35.92 -9.16
C LEU A 371 20.19 -34.91 -8.02
N CYS A 372 19.32 -34.89 -7.02
CA CYS A 372 19.65 -34.22 -5.77
C CYS A 372 20.70 -35.03 -4.99
N TYR A 373 21.39 -34.40 -4.05
CA TYR A 373 22.49 -35.05 -3.31
C TYR A 373 22.06 -36.38 -2.66
N ASP A 374 20.93 -36.39 -1.94
CA ASP A 374 20.37 -37.61 -1.33
C ASP A 374 20.22 -38.75 -2.36
N CYS A 375 19.67 -38.44 -3.54
CA CYS A 375 19.48 -39.43 -4.61
C CYS A 375 20.76 -39.81 -5.35
N ALA A 376 21.77 -38.95 -5.36
CA ALA A 376 23.06 -39.21 -5.99
C ALA A 376 23.92 -40.11 -5.09
N GLU A 377 23.89 -39.91 -3.78
CA GLU A 377 24.54 -40.79 -2.79
C GLU A 377 23.96 -42.20 -2.85
N GLU A 378 22.63 -42.37 -3.00
CA GLU A 378 22.02 -43.69 -3.17
C GLU A 378 22.37 -44.41 -4.50
N THR A 379 23.00 -43.74 -5.47
CA THR A 379 23.40 -44.37 -6.74
C THR A 379 24.86 -44.83 -6.78
N SER A 380 25.73 -44.34 -5.91
CA SER A 380 27.16 -44.66 -5.97
C SER A 380 27.48 -46.11 -5.62
N ASP A 381 26.60 -46.77 -4.88
CA ASP A 381 26.90 -48.06 -4.24
C ASP A 381 26.60 -49.25 -5.16
N VAL A 382 26.05 -49.01 -6.36
CA VAL A 382 25.62 -50.08 -7.29
C VAL A 382 26.64 -50.32 -8.42
N ASP A 383 27.54 -49.38 -8.69
CA ASP A 383 28.54 -49.49 -9.78
C ASP A 383 29.85 -50.18 -9.35
N GLU A 384 30.00 -50.59 -8.09
CA GLU A 384 31.21 -51.28 -7.62
C GLU A 384 31.27 -52.78 -8.02
N CYS A 385 30.15 -53.38 -8.44
CA CYS A 385 30.13 -54.76 -8.98
C CYS A 385 30.54 -54.87 -10.46
N ALA A 386 30.72 -53.74 -11.18
CA ALA A 386 31.10 -53.78 -12.60
C ALA A 386 32.62 -53.81 -12.85
N LYS A 387 33.45 -53.70 -11.80
CA LYS A 387 34.92 -53.72 -11.94
C LYS A 387 35.56 -55.11 -11.80
N GLU A 388 34.82 -56.14 -11.40
CA GLU A 388 35.36 -57.52 -11.35
C GLU A 388 35.15 -58.34 -12.63
N ALA A 389 34.44 -57.80 -13.64
CA ALA A 389 34.25 -58.48 -14.93
C ALA A 389 35.29 -58.08 -16.00
N SER A 390 36.34 -57.33 -15.66
CA SER A 390 37.31 -56.78 -16.63
C SER A 390 38.62 -57.60 -16.76
N ASP A 391 38.84 -58.66 -15.97
CA ASP A 391 40.15 -59.32 -15.91
C ASP A 391 40.19 -60.77 -16.42
N VAL A 392 39.15 -61.26 -17.12
CA VAL A 392 39.24 -62.54 -17.84
C VAL A 392 38.53 -62.45 -19.19
N CYS A 393 39.28 -62.25 -20.28
CA CYS A 393 39.45 -63.22 -21.37
C CYS A 393 40.15 -62.58 -22.58
N ASP A 394 41.47 -62.73 -22.65
CA ASP A 394 42.18 -62.79 -23.92
C ASP A 394 41.92 -64.17 -24.53
N CYS A 395 40.95 -64.29 -25.44
CA CYS A 395 40.91 -65.39 -26.39
C CYS A 395 40.34 -64.92 -27.72
N ALA A 396 41.15 -65.15 -28.75
CA ALA A 396 40.94 -64.76 -30.12
C ALA A 396 39.68 -65.37 -30.75
N LYS A 397 39.11 -64.59 -31.67
CA LYS A 397 38.60 -65.01 -33.00
C LYS A 397 38.04 -66.44 -33.10
N GLU A 398 36.72 -66.54 -33.27
CA GLU A 398 36.18 -67.25 -34.42
C GLU A 398 34.79 -66.75 -34.80
N THR A 399 34.67 -66.37 -36.06
CA THR A 399 33.44 -66.20 -36.83
C THR A 399 32.63 -67.49 -36.86
N LEU A 400 31.31 -67.46 -36.62
CA LEU A 400 30.28 -67.94 -37.56
C LEU A 400 28.85 -67.94 -36.96
N TYR A 401 27.90 -67.72 -37.87
CA TYR A 401 26.46 -68.00 -37.85
C TYR A 401 25.48 -67.06 -37.11
N VAL A 402 24.71 -66.41 -37.98
CA VAL A 402 23.35 -65.90 -37.79
C VAL A 402 22.44 -67.05 -37.37
N ASP A 403 21.59 -66.82 -36.37
CA ASP A 403 20.24 -67.39 -36.39
C ASP A 403 19.21 -66.42 -35.82
N ASP A 404 18.09 -66.37 -36.52
CA ASP A 404 16.93 -65.48 -36.38
C ASP A 404 15.92 -66.17 -35.45
N SER A 405 15.81 -65.76 -34.19
CA SER A 405 14.60 -66.02 -33.39
C SER A 405 14.63 -65.31 -32.03
N THR A 406 13.83 -64.24 -31.95
CA THR A 406 12.92 -63.90 -30.84
C THR A 406 13.37 -64.25 -29.41
N GLU A 407 13.81 -63.24 -28.65
CA GLU A 407 13.28 -62.94 -27.31
C GLU A 407 13.33 -61.42 -27.10
N ASP A 408 12.21 -60.85 -26.67
CA ASP A 408 12.07 -59.45 -26.24
C ASP A 408 12.89 -59.23 -24.97
N GLU A 409 14.20 -59.07 -25.11
CA GLU A 409 15.05 -58.57 -24.05
C GLU A 409 14.78 -57.07 -23.93
N TYR A 410 13.87 -56.73 -23.01
CA TYR A 410 13.62 -55.36 -22.56
C TYR A 410 14.89 -54.90 -21.85
N ASP A 411 15.87 -54.51 -22.66
CA ASP A 411 17.15 -53.96 -22.23
C ASP A 411 16.80 -52.73 -21.40
N GLY A 412 16.87 -52.90 -20.08
CA GLY A 412 16.49 -51.90 -19.11
C GLY A 412 17.45 -50.74 -19.27
N VAL A 413 17.09 -49.78 -20.13
CA VAL A 413 17.83 -48.54 -20.32
C VAL A 413 17.78 -47.84 -18.98
N VAL A 414 18.78 -48.09 -18.14
CA VAL A 414 19.09 -47.28 -16.99
C VAL A 414 19.31 -45.89 -17.56
N GLU A 415 18.29 -45.02 -17.45
CA GLU A 415 18.39 -43.65 -17.89
C GLU A 415 19.56 -43.03 -17.14
N LYS A 416 20.74 -42.98 -17.78
CA LYS A 416 21.91 -42.33 -17.22
C LYS A 416 21.52 -40.88 -16.95
N PHE A 417 21.28 -40.58 -15.68
CA PHE A 417 20.93 -39.25 -15.20
C PHE A 417 22.02 -38.27 -15.60
N ALA A 418 21.66 -36.99 -15.71
CA ALA A 418 22.61 -35.97 -16.12
C ALA A 418 23.65 -35.73 -15.01
N THR A 419 24.80 -36.38 -15.08
CA THR A 419 25.96 -36.03 -14.25
C THR A 419 26.65 -34.80 -14.86
N LEU A 420 26.86 -33.75 -14.07
CA LEU A 420 27.61 -32.56 -14.48
C LEU A 420 29.11 -32.85 -14.34
N SER A 421 29.66 -33.62 -15.27
CA SER A 421 31.09 -33.93 -15.29
C SER A 421 31.92 -32.90 -16.08
N GLY A 422 31.29 -31.96 -16.78
CA GLY A 422 31.97 -30.97 -17.62
C GLY A 422 31.72 -29.52 -17.22
N THR A 423 32.71 -28.67 -17.41
CA THR A 423 32.58 -27.21 -17.42
C THR A 423 32.93 -26.68 -18.80
N CYS A 424 32.26 -25.64 -19.25
CA CYS A 424 32.63 -24.96 -20.49
C CYS A 424 33.97 -24.25 -20.28
N GLY A 425 35.01 -24.65 -21.00
CA GLY A 425 36.36 -24.09 -20.84
C GLY A 425 36.46 -22.57 -21.09
N SER A 426 35.49 -21.97 -21.78
CA SER A 426 35.50 -20.52 -22.07
C SER A 426 34.73 -19.66 -21.06
N CYS A 427 33.72 -20.17 -20.37
CA CYS A 427 32.90 -19.38 -19.43
C CYS A 427 32.72 -20.03 -18.05
N GLY A 428 33.27 -21.22 -17.83
CA GLY A 428 33.17 -21.98 -16.58
C GLY A 428 31.80 -22.60 -16.30
N GLU A 429 30.82 -22.49 -17.22
CA GLU A 429 29.47 -23.00 -16.98
C GLU A 429 29.42 -24.53 -16.93
N LYS A 430 28.75 -25.09 -15.91
CA LYS A 430 28.53 -26.54 -15.80
C LYS A 430 27.60 -27.07 -16.91
N VAL A 431 28.03 -28.14 -17.58
CA VAL A 431 27.26 -28.86 -18.61
C VAL A 431 27.21 -30.35 -18.26
N CYS A 432 26.11 -31.04 -18.62
CA CYS A 432 26.03 -32.49 -18.38
C CYS A 432 26.92 -33.25 -19.36
N SER A 433 27.31 -34.46 -18.99
CA SER A 433 28.11 -35.36 -19.83
C SER A 433 27.57 -35.53 -21.25
N ARG A 434 26.23 -35.53 -21.42
CA ARG A 434 25.56 -35.60 -22.74
C ARG A 434 25.67 -34.31 -23.56
N CYS A 435 25.88 -33.17 -22.91
CA CYS A 435 25.93 -31.85 -23.53
C CYS A 435 27.34 -31.27 -23.62
N ALA A 436 28.28 -31.83 -22.86
CA ALA A 436 29.70 -31.58 -23.00
C ALA A 436 30.09 -32.04 -24.43
N PRO A 437 30.48 -31.12 -25.33
CA PRO A 437 30.92 -31.52 -26.65
C PRO A 437 32.15 -32.43 -26.53
N LYS A 438 32.21 -33.50 -27.35
CA LYS A 438 33.48 -34.21 -27.58
C LYS A 438 34.45 -33.18 -28.15
N ALA A 439 35.52 -32.89 -27.40
CA ALA A 439 36.72 -32.07 -27.64
C ALA A 439 36.86 -31.06 -28.82
N SER A 440 36.19 -31.19 -29.97
CA SER A 440 36.48 -30.41 -31.19
C SER A 440 35.50 -29.27 -31.53
N GLU A 441 34.35 -29.12 -30.85
CA GLU A 441 33.37 -28.06 -31.17
C GLU A 441 33.10 -27.13 -29.98
N TRP A 442 34.02 -26.19 -29.74
CA TRP A 442 34.03 -25.34 -28.54
C TRP A 442 33.21 -24.03 -28.63
N PHE A 443 32.44 -23.80 -29.69
CA PHE A 443 31.88 -22.47 -29.98
C PHE A 443 30.34 -22.38 -29.95
N SER A 444 29.64 -22.87 -28.92
CA SER A 444 28.18 -22.59 -28.80
C SER A 444 27.52 -22.95 -27.46
N CYS A 445 28.16 -22.64 -26.32
CA CYS A 445 27.39 -22.63 -25.05
C CYS A 445 26.65 -21.28 -24.88
N ALA A 446 25.51 -21.29 -24.18
CA ALA A 446 24.68 -20.10 -23.98
C ALA A 446 25.40 -18.96 -23.24
N GLY A 447 26.30 -19.27 -22.30
CA GLY A 447 27.16 -18.28 -21.64
C GLY A 447 28.14 -17.58 -22.58
N CYS A 448 28.77 -18.33 -23.48
CA CYS A 448 29.67 -17.79 -24.50
C CYS A 448 28.92 -16.95 -25.54
N GLN A 449 27.70 -17.36 -25.92
CA GLN A 449 26.85 -16.57 -26.81
C GLN A 449 26.44 -15.23 -26.15
N LYS A 450 26.00 -15.24 -24.89
CA LYS A 450 25.68 -14.00 -24.14
C LYS A 450 26.87 -13.06 -24.00
N ASN A 451 28.08 -13.58 -23.72
CA ASN A 451 29.29 -12.76 -23.68
C ASN A 451 29.66 -12.16 -25.04
N ARG A 452 29.33 -12.85 -26.15
CA ARG A 452 29.52 -12.33 -27.51
C ARG A 452 28.61 -11.13 -27.79
N TYR A 453 27.32 -11.22 -27.45
CA TYR A 453 26.36 -10.12 -27.59
C TYR A 453 26.69 -8.91 -26.71
N SER A 454 27.19 -9.12 -25.49
CA SER A 454 27.63 -8.03 -24.61
C SER A 454 28.90 -7.32 -25.11
N ARG A 455 29.79 -8.04 -25.81
CA ARG A 455 30.99 -7.44 -26.44
C ARG A 455 30.67 -6.69 -27.72
N THR A 456 29.73 -7.16 -28.54
CA THR A 456 29.31 -6.45 -29.76
C THR A 456 28.39 -5.26 -29.47
N GLY A 457 27.57 -5.30 -28.42
CA GLY A 457 26.71 -4.18 -28.00
C GLY A 457 27.47 -2.95 -27.45
N ARG A 458 28.72 -3.11 -26.98
CA ARG A 458 29.57 -1.98 -26.53
C ARG A 458 30.23 -1.21 -27.68
N ALA A 459 30.26 -1.76 -28.89
CA ALA A 459 30.91 -1.12 -30.04
C ALA A 459 30.02 -0.08 -30.77
N HIS A 460 28.72 -0.03 -30.49
CA HIS A 460 27.77 0.87 -31.18
C HIS A 460 27.14 1.98 -30.30
N ALA A 461 27.61 2.16 -29.06
CA ALA A 461 27.08 3.18 -28.14
C ALA A 461 28.08 4.29 -27.81
N ARG A 462 28.68 4.92 -28.84
CA ARG A 462 29.34 6.23 -28.73
C ARG A 462 29.12 7.00 -30.02
N ASN A 463 28.10 7.87 -30.02
CA ASN A 463 28.03 9.16 -30.73
C ASN A 463 26.57 9.55 -30.94
N VAL A 464 25.97 10.22 -29.93
CA VAL A 464 24.86 11.15 -30.14
C VAL A 464 25.12 12.33 -29.20
N PRO A 465 25.33 13.56 -29.69
CA PRO A 465 25.43 14.74 -28.85
C PRO A 465 24.02 15.26 -28.52
N THR A 466 23.64 15.23 -27.26
CA THR A 466 22.49 15.98 -26.73
C THR A 466 22.92 17.42 -26.45
N ASN A 467 22.58 18.33 -27.36
CA ASN A 467 22.44 19.76 -27.09
C ASN A 467 21.03 20.16 -27.51
N LEU A 468 20.17 20.46 -26.53
CA LEU A 468 18.93 21.19 -26.73
C LEU A 468 18.73 22.05 -25.47
N ALA A 469 19.22 23.28 -25.58
CA ALA A 469 18.89 24.36 -24.69
C ALA A 469 17.43 24.76 -24.94
N TYR A 470 16.63 24.82 -23.87
CA TYR A 470 15.32 25.46 -23.90
C TYR A 470 15.51 26.95 -23.68
N THR A 471 15.25 27.74 -24.72
CA THR A 471 15.00 29.17 -24.64
C THR A 471 13.57 29.38 -24.14
N ILE A 472 13.42 30.07 -23.02
CA ILE A 472 12.15 30.61 -22.54
C ILE A 472 11.96 31.94 -23.27
N THR A 473 10.93 32.03 -24.11
CA THR A 473 10.47 33.30 -24.69
C THR A 473 9.42 33.90 -23.78
N ASP A 474 9.71 35.10 -23.28
CA ASP A 474 8.77 36.01 -22.64
C ASP A 474 7.64 36.38 -23.61
N ALA A 475 6.39 36.20 -23.16
CA ALA A 475 5.22 36.77 -23.81
C ALA A 475 4.71 37.92 -22.95
N GLN A 476 4.93 39.16 -23.44
CA GLN A 476 4.29 40.37 -22.96
C GLN A 476 2.79 40.30 -23.29
N ALA A 477 1.93 40.32 -22.27
CA ALA A 477 0.51 40.55 -22.42
C ALA A 477 0.22 42.05 -22.25
N SER A 478 -0.18 42.67 -23.35
CA SER A 478 -0.64 44.04 -23.48
C SER A 478 -1.92 44.30 -22.68
N SER A 479 -1.93 45.44 -21.98
CA SER A 479 -3.08 46.07 -21.38
C SER A 479 -4.10 46.49 -22.45
N GLY A 480 -5.33 46.01 -22.32
CA GLY A 480 -6.50 46.50 -23.04
C GLY A 480 -7.39 47.25 -22.07
N VAL A 481 -7.34 48.58 -22.13
CA VAL A 481 -8.34 49.48 -21.53
C VAL A 481 -9.59 49.41 -22.40
N VAL A 482 -10.74 49.03 -21.83
CA VAL A 482 -12.05 49.27 -22.45
C VAL A 482 -12.84 50.13 -21.48
N ASN A 483 -12.99 51.40 -21.87
CA ASN A 483 -14.04 52.27 -21.36
C ASN A 483 -15.36 51.87 -22.00
N VAL A 484 -16.34 51.47 -21.19
CA VAL A 484 -17.76 51.85 -21.31
C VAL A 484 -18.33 51.96 -19.91
#